data_AF-A0A8C8YM36-F1
#
_entry.id   AF-A0A8C8YM36-F1
#
_cell.length_a   1.000
_cell.length_b   1.000
_cell.length_c   1.000
_cell.angle_alpha   90.00
_cell.angle_beta   90.00
_cell.angle_gamma   90.00
#
_symmetry.space_group_name_H-M   'P 1'
#
loop_
_entity.id
_entity.type
_entity.pdbx_description
1 polymer ?
#
loop_
_entity_poly.entity_id
_entity_poly.type
_entity_poly.pdbx_seq_one_letter_code
_entity_poly.pdbx_strand_id
1 'polypeptide(L)'
;MSSLHEALDQCMTALDLFLTNQFSEALSYLKPRTKESMYHSLTYATILEMQAMMTFDPQDILLAGNMMKEAQSLCQRHRRKSSVTDSFSSLVHRPTLGQFTEEEIHAEVCYAECLLQRAALTFLQVGGQWRPRALYGPSQAYSYLPGPGPQHLSPLQDENMVSFIKGGIRVRNSYQTYKELDSLVQSSQYCKGENHRHFEGGVKLGVGAFNLTLSMLPTRILRLLEFVGFSGNKDYGLLQLEEGASGHSFRAVLCVMLLLCYHTFLTFVLGTGNVNIEEAEKLLKPYLNRYPKGAIFLFFAGRIEAIKGNIDAAIQRFEECCEAQQHWKQFHHMCYWELMWCFTYKGQWKMAYFYADLLSKENSWSKATYIYMKAAYLSMFGKEDYKPFGDDEVELFRWPTVLLGTCYIAYCLICTSHQPSE
;
A
#
# COMPACT_ATOMS: atom_id res chain seq x y z
N MET A 1 -9.18 26.97 -18.46
CA MET A 1 -9.00 25.53 -18.14
C MET A 1 -7.71 25.10 -18.81
N SER A 2 -6.76 24.52 -18.06
CA SER A 2 -5.60 23.89 -18.72
C SER A 2 -6.06 22.71 -19.55
N SER A 3 -5.33 22.36 -20.59
CA SER A 3 -5.55 21.09 -21.29
C SER A 3 -5.25 19.91 -20.36
N LEU A 4 -5.76 18.73 -20.73
CA LEU A 4 -5.43 17.45 -20.11
C LEU A 4 -3.92 17.19 -20.14
N HIS A 5 -3.28 17.52 -21.26
CA HIS A 5 -1.85 17.40 -21.47
C HIS A 5 -1.04 18.23 -20.47
N GLU A 6 -1.37 19.52 -20.33
CA GLU A 6 -0.69 20.40 -19.37
C GLU A 6 -0.89 19.92 -17.92
N ALA A 7 -2.08 19.39 -17.60
CA ALA A 7 -2.35 18.85 -16.27
C ALA A 7 -1.50 17.61 -15.95
N LEU A 8 -1.27 16.74 -16.94
CA LEU A 8 -0.41 15.56 -16.81
C LEU A 8 1.05 15.95 -16.63
N ASP A 9 1.57 16.90 -17.41
CA ASP A 9 2.95 17.38 -17.29
C ASP A 9 3.25 18.02 -15.92
N GLN A 10 2.31 18.81 -15.43
CA GLN A 10 2.38 19.39 -14.08
C GLN A 10 2.38 18.29 -13.00
N CYS A 11 1.53 17.27 -13.13
CA CYS A 11 1.50 16.16 -12.17
C CYS A 11 2.76 15.28 -12.24
N MET A 12 3.36 15.09 -13.43
CA MET A 12 4.65 14.41 -13.56
C MET A 12 5.78 15.21 -12.89
N THR A 13 5.76 16.54 -12.99
CA THR A 13 6.71 17.41 -12.28
C THR A 13 6.56 17.28 -10.75
N ALA A 14 5.32 17.27 -10.26
CA ALA A 14 5.05 17.05 -8.84
C ALA A 14 5.52 15.67 -8.36
N LEU A 15 5.37 14.65 -9.20
CA LEU A 15 5.86 13.30 -8.93
C LEU A 15 7.40 13.27 -8.86
N ASP A 16 8.09 13.99 -9.74
CA ASP A 16 9.55 14.15 -9.67
C ASP A 16 10.00 14.82 -8.36
N LEU A 17 9.28 15.86 -7.90
CA LEU A 17 9.53 16.48 -6.59
C LEU A 17 9.34 15.46 -5.46
N PHE A 18 8.25 14.70 -5.48
CA PHE A 18 7.99 13.67 -4.48
C PHE A 18 9.09 12.59 -4.45
N LEU A 19 9.50 12.08 -5.62
CA LEU A 19 10.53 11.05 -5.76
C LEU A 19 11.94 11.54 -5.41
N THR A 20 12.16 12.86 -5.35
CA THR A 20 13.40 13.50 -4.86
C THR A 20 13.30 13.94 -3.39
N ASN A 21 12.33 13.41 -2.65
CA ASN A 21 12.05 13.69 -1.24
C ASN A 21 11.59 15.14 -0.93
N GLN A 22 11.20 15.92 -1.94
CA GLN A 22 10.63 17.26 -1.81
C GLN A 22 9.10 17.18 -1.61
N PHE A 23 8.68 16.50 -0.55
CA PHE A 23 7.28 16.12 -0.33
C PHE A 23 6.36 17.34 -0.15
N SER A 24 6.80 18.34 0.61
CA SER A 24 6.03 19.56 0.89
C SER A 24 5.90 20.45 -0.34
N GLU A 25 6.95 20.52 -1.17
CA GLU A 25 6.96 21.22 -2.44
C GLU A 25 6.01 20.55 -3.42
N ALA A 26 6.05 19.21 -3.53
CA ALA A 26 5.15 18.45 -4.39
C ALA A 26 3.67 18.71 -4.05
N LEU A 27 3.30 18.63 -2.77
CA LEU A 27 1.93 18.93 -2.32
C LEU A 27 1.55 20.39 -2.57
N SER A 28 2.45 21.34 -2.28
CA SER A 28 2.19 22.78 -2.48
C SER A 28 2.01 23.12 -3.96
N TYR A 29 2.78 22.47 -4.83
CA TYR A 29 2.68 22.62 -6.28
C TYR A 29 1.34 22.13 -6.82
N LEU A 30 0.83 21.00 -6.32
CA LEU A 30 -0.44 20.41 -6.76
C LEU A 30 -1.68 21.15 -6.23
N LYS A 31 -1.60 21.67 -4.99
CA LYS A 31 -2.72 22.20 -4.22
C LYS A 31 -3.63 23.20 -4.97
N PRO A 32 -3.11 24.20 -5.72
CA PRO A 32 -3.93 25.22 -6.36
C PRO A 32 -4.96 24.66 -7.35
N ARG A 33 -4.68 23.51 -7.97
CA ARG A 33 -5.48 22.96 -9.08
C ARG A 33 -6.30 21.72 -8.71
N THR A 34 -6.29 21.34 -7.44
CA THR A 34 -6.99 20.15 -6.90
C THR A 34 -8.51 20.17 -7.11
N LYS A 35 -9.11 21.35 -7.29
CA LYS A 35 -10.56 21.52 -7.52
C LYS A 35 -10.96 21.54 -8.99
N GLU A 36 -10.00 21.69 -9.89
CA GLU A 36 -10.25 21.93 -11.33
C GLU A 36 -9.78 20.77 -12.22
N SER A 37 -8.70 20.07 -11.82
CA SER A 37 -8.09 19.02 -12.62
C SER A 37 -8.17 17.68 -11.90
N MET A 38 -8.74 16.66 -12.58
CA MET A 38 -8.78 15.29 -12.06
C MET A 38 -7.40 14.73 -11.67
N TYR A 39 -6.36 14.98 -12.47
CA TYR A 39 -5.00 14.51 -12.18
C TYR A 39 -4.38 15.17 -10.97
N HIS A 40 -4.43 16.50 -10.87
CA HIS A 40 -3.97 17.23 -9.68
C HIS A 40 -4.69 16.77 -8.41
N SER A 41 -6.01 16.62 -8.48
CA SER A 41 -6.83 16.16 -7.35
C SER A 41 -6.44 14.75 -6.91
N LEU A 42 -6.36 13.81 -7.86
CA LEU A 42 -5.96 12.43 -7.62
C LEU A 42 -4.54 12.35 -7.06
N THR A 43 -3.56 12.96 -7.73
CA THR A 43 -2.14 12.92 -7.32
C THR A 43 -1.95 13.48 -5.92
N TYR A 44 -2.58 14.62 -5.61
CA TYR A 44 -2.52 15.21 -4.28
C TYR A 44 -3.14 14.28 -3.23
N ALA A 45 -4.30 13.70 -3.53
CA ALA A 45 -4.96 12.77 -2.62
C ALA A 45 -4.16 11.46 -2.43
N THR A 46 -3.52 10.94 -3.47
CA THR A 46 -2.66 9.75 -3.42
C THR A 46 -1.41 9.98 -2.58
N ILE A 47 -0.75 11.15 -2.67
CA ILE A 47 0.40 11.48 -1.81
C ILE A 47 -0.03 11.54 -0.34
N LEU A 48 -1.18 12.16 -0.05
CA LEU A 48 -1.72 12.18 1.32
C LEU A 48 -2.13 10.80 1.81
N GLU A 49 -2.64 9.94 0.93
CA GLU A 49 -2.94 8.55 1.26
C GLU A 49 -1.67 7.75 1.57
N MET A 50 -0.58 7.94 0.81
CA MET A 50 0.71 7.35 1.15
C MET A 50 1.17 7.79 2.54
N GLN A 51 1.04 9.08 2.87
CA GLN A 51 1.32 9.58 4.22
C GLN A 51 0.43 8.88 5.26
N ALA A 52 -0.88 8.82 5.03
CA ALA A 52 -1.82 8.17 5.93
C ALA A 52 -1.55 6.66 6.10
N MET A 53 -1.14 5.95 5.06
CA MET A 53 -0.75 4.53 5.13
C MET A 53 0.57 4.33 5.85
N MET A 54 1.44 5.34 5.93
CA MET A 54 2.72 5.22 6.61
C MET A 54 2.64 5.69 8.08
N THR A 55 1.91 6.75 8.37
CA THR A 55 1.74 7.26 9.74
C THR A 55 0.69 6.47 10.51
N PHE A 56 -0.34 6.07 9.76
CA PHE A 56 -1.71 5.83 10.20
C PHE A 56 -2.16 6.61 11.43
N ASP A 57 -1.83 7.89 11.41
CA ASP A 57 -2.44 8.90 12.25
C ASP A 57 -3.92 9.08 11.83
N PRO A 58 -4.88 9.06 12.77
CA PRO A 58 -6.29 9.22 12.44
C PRO A 58 -6.62 10.50 11.68
N GLN A 59 -5.90 11.59 11.90
CA GLN A 59 -6.09 12.87 11.20
C GLN A 59 -5.60 12.77 9.76
N ASP A 60 -4.43 12.16 9.53
CA ASP A 60 -3.91 11.91 8.18
C ASP A 60 -4.86 11.01 7.38
N ILE A 61 -5.36 9.93 7.99
CA ILE A 61 -6.33 9.03 7.34
C ILE A 61 -7.64 9.77 7.01
N LEU A 62 -8.15 10.59 7.92
CA LEU A 62 -9.36 11.38 7.68
C LEU A 62 -9.16 12.40 6.55
N LEU A 63 -8.03 13.11 6.56
CA LEU A 63 -7.66 14.09 5.54
C LEU A 63 -7.55 13.41 4.17
N ALA A 64 -6.78 12.32 4.07
CA ALA A 64 -6.63 11.56 2.83
C ALA A 64 -7.99 11.03 2.33
N GLY A 65 -8.82 10.51 3.22
CA GLY A 65 -10.16 10.02 2.89
C GLY A 65 -11.09 11.10 2.34
N ASN A 66 -11.03 12.32 2.88
CA ASN A 66 -11.79 13.46 2.40
C ASN A 66 -11.28 13.94 1.03
N MET A 67 -9.97 14.13 0.87
CA MET A 67 -9.38 14.56 -0.40
C MET A 67 -9.65 13.54 -1.51
N MET A 68 -9.57 12.24 -1.21
CA MET A 68 -9.88 11.19 -2.18
C MET A 68 -11.35 11.17 -2.58
N LYS A 69 -12.26 11.50 -1.66
CA LYS A 69 -13.70 11.65 -1.96
C LYS A 69 -13.95 12.86 -2.87
N GLU A 70 -13.23 13.96 -2.68
CA GLU A 70 -13.27 15.13 -3.57
C GLU A 70 -12.74 14.78 -4.96
N ALA A 71 -11.58 14.13 -5.05
CA ALA A 71 -10.99 13.67 -6.31
C ALA A 71 -11.94 12.72 -7.07
N GLN A 72 -12.55 11.75 -6.38
CA GLN A 72 -13.55 10.87 -6.98
C GLN A 72 -14.75 11.67 -7.52
N SER A 73 -15.24 12.64 -6.76
CA SER A 73 -16.39 13.48 -7.15
C SER A 73 -16.06 14.33 -8.36
N LEU A 74 -14.83 14.82 -8.47
CA LEU A 74 -14.35 15.54 -9.65
C LEU A 74 -14.31 14.61 -10.87
N CYS A 75 -13.66 13.45 -10.76
CA CYS A 75 -13.63 12.46 -11.86
C CYS A 75 -15.05 12.11 -12.33
N GLN A 76 -15.98 11.88 -11.41
CA GLN A 76 -17.38 11.56 -11.72
C GLN A 76 -18.10 12.63 -12.56
N ARG A 77 -17.70 13.91 -12.47
CA ARG A 77 -18.28 14.99 -13.28
C ARG A 77 -17.81 14.95 -14.73
N HIS A 78 -16.58 14.49 -14.96
CA HIS A 78 -15.95 14.38 -16.28
C HIS A 78 -16.17 13.00 -16.93
N ARG A 79 -16.62 12.00 -16.17
CA ARG A 79 -17.03 10.70 -16.70
C ARG A 79 -18.25 10.83 -17.61
N ARG A 80 -18.34 9.90 -18.58
CA ARG A 80 -19.49 9.81 -19.46
C ARG A 80 -20.76 9.54 -18.64
N LYS A 81 -21.79 10.37 -18.82
CA LYS A 81 -23.09 10.14 -18.20
C LYS A 81 -23.84 9.10 -19.02
N SER A 82 -24.04 7.91 -18.48
CA SER A 82 -24.95 6.91 -19.07
C SER A 82 -26.38 7.46 -19.05
N SER A 83 -27.00 7.65 -20.22
CA SER A 83 -28.43 7.96 -20.28
C SER A 83 -29.23 6.75 -19.78
N VAL A 84 -30.35 6.98 -19.08
CA VAL A 84 -31.24 5.92 -18.58
C VAL A 84 -31.75 5.02 -19.74
N THR A 85 -31.75 5.54 -20.96
CA THR A 85 -32.08 4.81 -22.20
C THR A 85 -30.97 3.86 -22.68
N ASP A 86 -29.69 4.12 -22.36
CA ASP A 86 -28.56 3.26 -22.74
C ASP A 86 -28.48 1.99 -21.87
N SER A 87 -29.11 2.02 -20.69
CA SER A 87 -29.17 0.86 -19.79
C SER A 87 -30.18 -0.18 -20.25
N PHE A 88 -31.27 0.24 -20.91
CA PHE A 88 -32.30 -0.68 -21.42
C PHE A 88 -31.89 -1.43 -22.70
N SER A 89 -30.95 -0.91 -23.50
CA SER A 89 -30.39 -1.60 -24.66
C SER A 89 -29.29 -2.62 -24.32
N SER A 90 -28.67 -2.50 -23.14
CA SER A 90 -27.58 -3.36 -22.66
C SER A 90 -27.97 -4.83 -22.40
N LEU A 91 -29.28 -5.12 -22.33
CA LEU A 91 -29.80 -6.47 -22.09
C LEU A 91 -29.94 -7.31 -23.37
N VAL A 92 -29.85 -6.68 -24.55
CA VAL A 92 -30.02 -7.38 -25.84
C VAL A 92 -28.82 -7.17 -26.76
N HIS A 93 -28.06 -6.07 -26.66
CA HIS A 93 -26.82 -5.86 -27.40
C HIS A 93 -25.73 -5.32 -26.46
N ARG A 94 -24.51 -5.86 -26.59
CA ARG A 94 -23.28 -5.29 -25.97
C ARG A 94 -23.28 -3.78 -26.21
N PRO A 95 -22.99 -2.95 -25.20
CA PRO A 95 -23.05 -1.50 -25.37
C PRO A 95 -22.15 -1.13 -26.52
N THR A 96 -22.72 -0.41 -27.49
CA THR A 96 -21.97 0.29 -28.52
C THR A 96 -20.97 1.16 -27.77
N LEU A 97 -19.69 0.78 -27.80
CA LEU A 97 -18.58 1.62 -27.32
C LEU A 97 -18.53 2.86 -28.23
N GLY A 98 -19.46 3.79 -28.02
CA GLY A 98 -19.40 5.11 -28.65
C GLY A 98 -18.05 5.74 -28.33
N GLN A 99 -17.48 6.48 -29.28
CA GLN A 99 -16.20 7.17 -29.14
C GLN A 99 -16.21 8.01 -27.87
N PHE A 100 -15.53 7.53 -26.82
CA PHE A 100 -15.26 8.36 -25.65
C PHE A 100 -14.39 9.54 -26.08
N THR A 101 -14.63 10.70 -25.48
CA THR A 101 -13.64 11.76 -25.54
C THR A 101 -12.41 11.36 -24.73
N GLU A 102 -11.27 11.97 -25.05
CA GLU A 102 -10.02 11.73 -24.32
C GLU A 102 -10.16 12.08 -22.82
N GLU A 103 -10.87 13.16 -22.51
CA GLU A 103 -11.10 13.53 -21.12
C GLU A 103 -11.98 12.50 -20.38
N GLU A 104 -13.01 11.94 -21.02
CA GLU A 104 -13.88 10.93 -20.41
C GLU A 104 -13.15 9.62 -20.12
N ILE A 105 -12.31 9.09 -21.03
CA ILE A 105 -11.55 7.85 -20.76
C ILE A 105 -10.54 8.04 -19.62
N HIS A 106 -9.91 9.21 -19.55
CA HIS A 106 -9.01 9.56 -18.46
C HIS A 106 -9.76 9.71 -17.13
N ALA A 107 -11.00 10.21 -17.16
CA ALA A 107 -11.86 10.28 -15.99
C ALA A 107 -12.31 8.90 -15.49
N GLU A 108 -12.60 7.94 -16.39
CA GLU A 108 -12.92 6.56 -16.04
C GLU A 108 -11.76 5.89 -15.28
N VAL A 109 -10.54 5.98 -15.80
CA VAL A 109 -9.37 5.35 -15.15
C VAL A 109 -9.06 6.02 -13.79
N CYS A 110 -9.08 7.35 -13.71
CA CYS A 110 -8.85 8.08 -12.46
C CYS A 110 -9.93 7.78 -11.40
N TYR A 111 -11.18 7.62 -11.83
CA TYR A 111 -12.27 7.23 -10.94
C TYR A 111 -12.10 5.82 -10.39
N ALA A 112 -11.73 4.85 -11.24
CA ALA A 112 -11.45 3.47 -10.82
C ALA A 112 -10.32 3.42 -9.79
N GLU A 113 -9.27 4.22 -9.98
CA GLU A 113 -8.17 4.38 -9.03
C GLU A 113 -8.64 4.98 -7.69
N CYS A 114 -9.44 6.05 -7.71
CA CYS A 114 -10.02 6.63 -6.50
C CYS A 114 -10.84 5.60 -5.72
N LEU A 115 -11.63 4.76 -6.40
CA LEU A 115 -12.40 3.71 -5.73
C LEU A 115 -11.50 2.70 -5.00
N LEU A 116 -10.41 2.29 -5.64
CA LEU A 116 -9.45 1.34 -5.07
C LEU A 116 -8.75 1.93 -3.84
N GLN A 117 -8.23 3.16 -3.97
CA GLN A 117 -7.59 3.90 -2.89
C GLN A 117 -8.53 4.17 -1.71
N ARG A 118 -9.77 4.58 -1.97
CA ARG A 118 -10.78 4.71 -0.90
C ARG A 118 -11.13 3.39 -0.23
N ALA A 119 -11.08 2.27 -0.96
CA ALA A 119 -11.26 0.96 -0.35
C ALA A 119 -10.09 0.62 0.57
N ALA A 120 -8.84 0.85 0.13
CA ALA A 120 -7.64 0.67 0.93
C ALA A 120 -7.72 1.46 2.25
N LEU A 121 -8.01 2.77 2.19
CA LEU A 121 -8.21 3.60 3.39
C LEU A 121 -9.33 3.09 4.30
N THR A 122 -10.41 2.54 3.75
CA THR A 122 -11.51 1.99 4.56
C THR A 122 -11.06 0.75 5.31
N PHE A 123 -10.33 -0.16 4.66
CA PHE A 123 -9.77 -1.33 5.32
C PHE A 123 -8.70 -0.94 6.34
N LEU A 124 -7.92 0.11 6.06
CA LEU A 124 -6.97 0.70 6.99
C LEU A 124 -7.66 1.22 8.26
N GLN A 125 -8.76 1.95 8.12
CA GLN A 125 -9.55 2.49 9.23
C GLN A 125 -10.16 1.37 10.09
N VAL A 126 -10.79 0.39 9.45
CA VAL A 126 -11.43 -0.74 10.15
C VAL A 126 -10.38 -1.63 10.83
N GLY A 127 -9.25 -1.89 10.16
CA GLY A 127 -8.11 -2.63 10.72
C GLY A 127 -7.42 -1.90 11.88
N GLY A 128 -7.26 -0.57 11.77
CA GLY A 128 -6.63 0.27 12.78
C GLY A 128 -7.48 0.51 14.03
N GLN A 129 -8.79 0.27 13.99
CA GLN A 129 -9.69 0.42 15.14
C GLN A 129 -9.67 -0.76 16.11
N TRP A 130 -9.03 -1.89 15.79
CA TRP A 130 -8.78 -3.00 16.72
C TRP A 130 -7.71 -2.66 17.78
N ARG A 131 -7.62 -1.39 18.21
CA ARG A 131 -6.82 -0.97 19.36
C ARG A 131 -7.48 -1.48 20.64
N PRO A 132 -6.80 -2.27 21.49
CA PRO A 132 -7.26 -2.47 22.84
C PRO A 132 -7.29 -1.11 23.56
N ARG A 133 -8.41 -0.75 24.19
CA ARG A 133 -8.57 0.47 25.02
C ARG A 133 -7.62 0.55 26.22
N ALA A 134 -6.75 -0.45 26.43
CA ALA A 134 -5.86 -0.59 27.57
C ALA A 134 -4.58 0.29 27.51
N LEU A 135 -4.55 1.35 26.70
CA LEU A 135 -3.39 2.24 26.57
C LEU A 135 -3.38 3.41 27.58
N TYR A 136 -4.26 3.43 28.57
CA TYR A 136 -4.24 4.42 29.65
C TYR A 136 -3.85 3.76 30.98
N GLY A 137 -2.55 3.85 31.32
CA GLY A 137 -2.01 3.81 32.69
C GLY A 137 -2.17 2.51 33.52
N PRO A 138 -1.13 2.04 34.22
CA PRO A 138 -1.22 0.88 35.11
C PRO A 138 -2.09 1.05 36.37
N SER A 139 -2.80 2.17 36.57
CA SER A 139 -3.31 2.54 37.90
C SER A 139 -4.81 2.31 38.14
N GLN A 140 -5.58 1.74 37.20
CA GLN A 140 -7.03 1.53 37.40
C GLN A 140 -7.59 0.16 36.95
N ALA A 141 -6.75 -0.86 36.76
CA ALA A 141 -7.20 -2.16 36.26
C ALA A 141 -7.77 -3.13 37.32
N TYR A 142 -7.95 -2.71 38.59
CA TYR A 142 -8.45 -3.56 39.68
C TYR A 142 -9.83 -3.14 40.20
N SER A 143 -10.83 -2.93 39.35
CA SER A 143 -12.19 -2.72 39.87
C SER A 143 -13.34 -2.90 38.88
N TYR A 144 -13.35 -3.89 37.98
CA TYR A 144 -14.59 -4.25 37.27
C TYR A 144 -14.65 -5.76 36.94
N LEU A 145 -15.33 -6.51 37.80
CA LEU A 145 -15.91 -7.82 37.47
C LEU A 145 -17.33 -7.57 36.93
N PRO A 146 -17.70 -8.03 35.71
CA PRO A 146 -19.08 -7.90 35.24
C PRO A 146 -19.94 -9.07 35.73
N GLY A 147 -21.06 -8.74 36.39
CA GLY A 147 -22.17 -9.68 36.62
C GLY A 147 -22.97 -9.94 35.33
N PRO A 148 -23.80 -10.99 35.27
CA PRO A 148 -24.47 -11.40 34.04
C PRO A 148 -25.73 -10.56 33.80
N GLY A 149 -25.76 -9.83 32.70
CA GLY A 149 -26.97 -9.22 32.15
C GLY A 149 -27.08 -9.56 30.66
N PRO A 150 -28.26 -9.92 30.13
CA PRO A 150 -28.40 -10.35 28.75
C PRO A 150 -28.44 -9.14 27.82
N GLN A 151 -27.46 -9.02 26.91
CA GLN A 151 -27.53 -8.10 25.78
C GLN A 151 -27.89 -8.87 24.51
N HIS A 152 -29.08 -8.58 24.00
CA HIS A 152 -29.56 -9.04 22.70
C HIS A 152 -28.60 -8.60 21.58
N LEU A 153 -28.08 -9.58 20.86
CA LEU A 153 -27.24 -9.42 19.68
C LEU A 153 -28.12 -9.16 18.44
N SER A 154 -28.07 -7.96 17.86
CA SER A 154 -28.53 -7.70 16.49
C SER A 154 -27.29 -7.55 15.59
N PRO A 155 -26.99 -8.49 14.65
CA PRO A 155 -25.71 -8.52 13.93
C PRO A 155 -25.47 -7.42 12.89
N LEU A 156 -26.34 -6.40 12.78
CA LEU A 156 -26.38 -5.49 11.62
C LEU A 156 -26.21 -4.00 11.92
N GLN A 157 -25.88 -3.61 13.16
CA GLN A 157 -25.72 -2.21 13.55
C GLN A 157 -24.28 -1.75 13.81
N ASP A 158 -23.27 -2.57 13.49
CA ASP A 158 -21.87 -2.13 13.61
C ASP A 158 -21.47 -1.25 12.40
N GLU A 159 -21.20 0.03 12.65
CA GLU A 159 -20.68 0.98 11.63
C GLU A 159 -19.45 0.42 10.88
N ASN A 160 -18.68 -0.45 11.54
CA ASN A 160 -17.50 -1.11 10.99
C ASN A 160 -17.86 -2.15 9.92
N MET A 161 -18.94 -2.90 10.09
CA MET A 161 -19.40 -3.86 9.08
C MET A 161 -19.95 -3.14 7.85
N VAL A 162 -20.70 -2.05 8.04
CA VAL A 162 -21.18 -1.21 6.94
C VAL A 162 -20.01 -0.62 6.15
N SER A 163 -18.96 -0.17 6.84
CA SER A 163 -17.75 0.36 6.22
C SER A 163 -17.01 -0.72 5.43
N PHE A 164 -16.89 -1.94 5.98
CA PHE A 164 -16.29 -3.08 5.29
C PHE A 164 -17.03 -3.45 3.99
N ILE A 165 -18.37 -3.53 4.05
CA ILE A 165 -19.21 -3.79 2.85
C ILE A 165 -19.03 -2.69 1.81
N LYS A 166 -19.04 -1.42 2.22
CA LYS A 166 -18.78 -0.29 1.32
C LYS A 166 -17.40 -0.38 0.68
N GLY A 167 -16.39 -0.81 1.44
CA GLY A 167 -15.04 -1.11 0.93
C GLY A 167 -15.08 -2.17 -0.17
N GLY A 168 -15.69 -3.32 0.09
CA GLY A 168 -15.82 -4.41 -0.88
C GLY A 168 -16.55 -4.00 -2.17
N ILE A 169 -17.62 -3.21 -2.07
CA ILE A 169 -18.35 -2.69 -3.24
C ILE A 169 -17.44 -1.79 -4.09
N ARG A 170 -16.63 -0.92 -3.47
CA ARG A 170 -15.69 -0.05 -4.20
C ARG A 170 -14.63 -0.85 -4.93
N VAL A 171 -14.07 -1.89 -4.30
CA VAL A 171 -13.11 -2.81 -4.96
C VAL A 171 -13.74 -3.45 -6.18
N ARG A 172 -14.96 -3.98 -6.06
CA ARG A 172 -15.69 -4.60 -7.16
C ARG A 172 -15.95 -3.63 -8.31
N ASN A 173 -16.41 -2.42 -8.01
CA ASN A 173 -16.69 -1.41 -9.03
C ASN A 173 -15.40 -0.99 -9.76
N SER A 174 -14.30 -0.79 -9.01
CA SER A 174 -12.98 -0.50 -9.58
C SER A 174 -12.52 -1.61 -10.52
N TYR A 175 -12.58 -2.87 -10.07
CA TYR A 175 -12.22 -4.04 -10.86
C TYR A 175 -13.03 -4.15 -12.17
N GLN A 176 -14.35 -3.95 -12.09
CA GLN A 176 -15.22 -3.99 -13.26
C GLN A 176 -14.89 -2.88 -14.26
N THR A 177 -14.65 -1.65 -13.79
CA THR A 177 -14.21 -0.55 -14.66
C THR A 177 -12.88 -0.87 -15.34
N TYR A 178 -11.88 -1.39 -14.63
CA TYR A 178 -10.62 -1.78 -15.26
C TYR A 178 -10.77 -2.88 -16.32
N LYS A 179 -11.66 -3.86 -16.11
CA LYS A 179 -11.96 -4.88 -17.13
C LYS A 179 -12.60 -4.29 -18.39
N GLU A 180 -13.50 -3.33 -18.22
CA GLU A 180 -14.14 -2.63 -19.33
C GLU A 180 -13.13 -1.77 -20.11
N LEU A 181 -12.24 -1.07 -19.41
CA LEU A 181 -11.17 -0.28 -20.02
C LEU A 181 -10.13 -1.16 -20.73
N ASP A 182 -9.75 -2.31 -20.17
CA ASP A 182 -8.87 -3.29 -20.83
C ASP A 182 -9.49 -3.81 -22.13
N SER A 183 -10.78 -4.16 -22.07
CA SER A 183 -11.55 -4.60 -23.25
C SER A 183 -11.64 -3.51 -24.33
N LEU A 184 -11.76 -2.24 -23.92
CA LEU A 184 -11.72 -1.09 -24.83
C LEU A 184 -10.35 -0.98 -25.49
N VAL A 185 -9.25 -0.99 -24.73
CA VAL A 185 -7.88 -0.89 -25.27
C VAL A 185 -7.57 -1.99 -26.27
N GLN A 186 -8.08 -3.21 -26.04
CA GLN A 186 -7.93 -4.35 -26.95
C GLN A 186 -8.87 -4.33 -28.16
N SER A 187 -9.87 -3.44 -28.17
CA SER A 187 -10.85 -3.37 -29.25
C SER A 187 -10.30 -2.67 -30.50
N SER A 188 -10.77 -3.07 -31.68
CA SER A 188 -10.43 -2.40 -32.94
C SER A 188 -11.04 -1.00 -33.07
N GLN A 189 -11.94 -0.61 -32.15
CA GLN A 189 -12.64 0.68 -32.16
C GLN A 189 -11.90 1.75 -31.32
N TYR A 190 -10.88 1.35 -30.57
CA TYR A 190 -10.11 2.27 -29.75
C TYR A 190 -9.16 3.10 -30.61
N CYS A 191 -9.41 4.41 -30.62
CA CYS A 191 -8.57 5.40 -31.27
C CYS A 191 -7.62 6.03 -30.24
N LYS A 192 -6.32 6.02 -30.53
CA LYS A 192 -5.30 6.63 -29.68
C LYS A 192 -5.37 8.15 -29.77
N GLY A 193 -5.80 8.79 -28.67
CA GLY A 193 -5.73 10.24 -28.48
C GLY A 193 -4.31 10.74 -28.21
N GLU A 194 -4.16 12.04 -27.93
CA GLU A 194 -2.85 12.69 -27.72
C GLU A 194 -2.11 12.10 -26.50
N ASN A 195 -2.82 11.92 -25.39
CA ASN A 195 -2.32 11.46 -24.11
C ASN A 195 -2.61 9.97 -23.84
N HIS A 196 -2.92 9.19 -24.89
CA HIS A 196 -3.29 7.76 -24.79
C HIS A 196 -2.31 6.92 -23.95
N ARG A 197 -1.01 7.24 -23.99
CA ARG A 197 0.02 6.55 -23.19
C ARG A 197 -0.24 6.61 -21.68
N HIS A 198 -0.80 7.71 -21.18
CA HIS A 198 -1.10 7.88 -19.75
C HIS A 198 -2.37 7.13 -19.35
N PHE A 199 -3.33 7.04 -20.28
CA PHE A 199 -4.52 6.20 -20.12
C PHE A 199 -4.16 4.71 -20.14
N GLU A 200 -3.50 4.23 -21.20
CA GLU A 200 -3.08 2.83 -21.33
C GLU A 200 -2.18 2.40 -20.16
N GLY A 201 -1.24 3.26 -19.73
CA GLY A 201 -0.42 3.00 -18.54
C GLY A 201 -1.25 2.87 -17.26
N GLY A 202 -2.35 3.60 -17.12
CA GLY A 202 -3.27 3.45 -15.99
C GLY A 202 -4.13 2.20 -16.04
N VAL A 203 -4.58 1.80 -17.24
CA VAL A 203 -5.27 0.52 -17.43
C VAL A 203 -4.33 -0.63 -17.05
N LYS A 204 -3.10 -0.61 -17.56
CA LYS A 204 -2.04 -1.59 -17.22
C LYS A 204 -1.77 -1.69 -15.72
N LEU A 205 -1.65 -0.55 -15.03
CA LEU A 205 -1.48 -0.52 -13.58
C LEU A 205 -2.64 -1.25 -12.87
N GLY A 206 -3.88 -0.88 -13.16
CA GLY A 206 -5.04 -1.43 -12.47
C GLY A 206 -5.28 -2.89 -12.78
N VAL A 207 -5.28 -3.27 -14.06
CA VAL A 207 -5.46 -4.66 -14.53
C VAL A 207 -4.36 -5.54 -13.96
N GLY A 208 -3.11 -5.08 -14.03
CA GLY A 208 -1.94 -5.75 -13.50
C GLY A 208 -2.04 -5.98 -11.99
N ALA A 209 -2.34 -4.92 -11.23
CA ALA A 209 -2.50 -4.97 -9.78
C ALA A 209 -3.62 -5.93 -9.34
N PHE A 210 -4.80 -5.88 -9.97
CA PHE A 210 -5.92 -6.76 -9.65
C PHE A 210 -5.59 -8.23 -9.94
N ASN A 211 -5.09 -8.52 -11.15
CA ASN A 211 -4.78 -9.89 -11.54
C ASN A 211 -3.70 -10.51 -10.65
N LEU A 212 -2.64 -9.76 -10.37
CA LEU A 212 -1.57 -10.20 -9.48
C LEU A 212 -2.10 -10.43 -8.06
N THR A 213 -2.76 -9.45 -7.46
CA THR A 213 -3.27 -9.54 -6.08
C THR A 213 -4.25 -10.68 -5.89
N LEU A 214 -5.23 -10.82 -6.80
CA LEU A 214 -6.22 -11.90 -6.73
C LEU A 214 -5.58 -13.28 -6.90
N SER A 215 -4.57 -13.41 -7.77
CA SER A 215 -3.86 -14.68 -7.98
C SER A 215 -3.06 -15.15 -6.77
N MET A 216 -2.71 -14.24 -5.86
CA MET A 216 -1.97 -14.54 -4.64
C MET A 216 -2.87 -14.91 -3.46
N LEU A 217 -4.19 -14.79 -3.59
CA LEU A 217 -5.12 -15.16 -2.52
C LEU A 217 -5.19 -16.68 -2.36
N PRO A 218 -5.31 -17.19 -1.12
CA PRO A 218 -5.55 -18.62 -0.89
C PRO A 218 -6.76 -19.13 -1.68
N THR A 219 -6.66 -20.33 -2.25
CA THR A 219 -7.67 -20.91 -3.18
C THR A 219 -9.10 -20.94 -2.61
N ARG A 220 -9.25 -21.02 -1.28
CA ARG A 220 -10.57 -20.96 -0.62
C ARG A 220 -11.21 -19.57 -0.73
N ILE A 221 -10.42 -18.52 -0.54
CA ILE A 221 -10.87 -17.12 -0.66
C ILE A 221 -11.10 -16.79 -2.13
N LEU A 222 -10.19 -17.20 -3.02
CA LEU A 222 -10.32 -16.98 -4.46
C LEU A 222 -11.63 -17.58 -5.00
N ARG A 223 -11.98 -18.83 -4.66
CA ARG A 223 -13.24 -19.46 -5.08
C ARG A 223 -14.49 -18.67 -4.67
N LEU A 224 -14.48 -18.04 -3.50
CA LEU A 224 -15.60 -17.20 -3.04
C LEU A 224 -15.68 -15.89 -3.84
N LEU A 225 -14.54 -15.29 -4.18
CA LEU A 225 -14.48 -14.07 -4.98
C LEU A 225 -14.83 -14.33 -6.46
N GLU A 226 -14.44 -15.49 -6.99
CA GLU A 226 -14.81 -15.96 -8.34
C GLU A 226 -16.30 -16.09 -8.52
N PHE A 227 -17.01 -16.60 -7.51
CA PHE A 227 -18.47 -16.65 -7.51
C PHE A 227 -19.12 -15.26 -7.69
N VAL A 228 -18.46 -14.20 -7.23
CA VAL A 228 -18.94 -12.80 -7.34
C VAL A 228 -18.42 -12.09 -8.61
N GLY A 229 -17.62 -12.79 -9.42
CA GLY A 229 -17.12 -12.34 -10.73
C GLY A 229 -15.68 -11.83 -10.75
N PHE A 230 -14.92 -11.97 -9.66
CA PHE A 230 -13.49 -11.71 -9.68
C PHE A 230 -12.71 -12.85 -10.32
N SER A 231 -11.57 -12.54 -10.92
CA SER A 231 -10.66 -13.56 -11.45
C SER A 231 -9.26 -12.97 -11.45
N GLY A 232 -8.26 -13.77 -11.10
CA GLY A 232 -6.86 -13.36 -11.10
C GLY A 232 -6.01 -14.30 -11.93
N ASN A 233 -5.23 -13.74 -12.86
CA ASN A 233 -4.21 -14.47 -13.60
C ASN A 233 -2.84 -13.83 -13.32
N LYS A 234 -1.97 -14.57 -12.64
CA LYS A 234 -0.66 -14.07 -12.20
C LYS A 234 0.21 -13.61 -13.37
N ASP A 235 0.34 -14.44 -14.41
CA ASP A 235 1.23 -14.18 -15.54
C ASP A 235 0.74 -12.99 -16.36
N TYR A 236 -0.58 -12.90 -16.58
CA TYR A 236 -1.17 -11.72 -17.22
C TYR A 236 -0.99 -10.47 -16.36
N GLY A 237 -1.15 -10.59 -15.03
CA GLY A 237 -0.93 -9.49 -14.10
C GLY A 237 0.50 -8.94 -14.16
N LEU A 238 1.50 -9.82 -14.16
CA LEU A 238 2.90 -9.44 -14.29
C LEU A 238 3.20 -8.80 -15.65
N LEU A 239 2.71 -9.39 -16.75
CA LEU A 239 2.88 -8.83 -18.09
C LEU A 239 2.33 -7.40 -18.19
N GLN A 240 1.11 -7.15 -17.70
CA GLN A 240 0.51 -5.82 -17.72
C GLN A 240 1.33 -4.80 -16.90
N LEU A 241 1.83 -5.19 -15.73
CA LEU A 241 2.68 -4.33 -14.91
C LEU A 241 4.03 -4.05 -15.58
N GLU A 242 4.68 -5.05 -16.18
CA GLU A 242 5.95 -4.91 -16.89
C GLU A 242 5.83 -3.98 -18.10
N GLU A 243 4.77 -4.13 -18.90
CA GLU A 243 4.48 -3.22 -20.00
C GLU A 243 4.16 -1.80 -19.51
N GLY A 244 3.44 -1.68 -18.38
CA GLY A 244 3.11 -0.40 -17.76
C GLY A 244 4.35 0.33 -17.21
N ALA A 245 5.28 -0.43 -16.63
CA ALA A 245 6.56 0.03 -16.12
C ALA A 245 7.52 0.48 -17.23
N SER A 246 7.52 -0.23 -18.36
CA SER A 246 8.36 0.07 -19.53
C SER A 246 7.91 1.31 -20.31
N GLY A 247 6.65 1.73 -20.13
CA GLY A 247 6.09 2.90 -20.80
C GLY A 247 6.47 4.23 -20.16
N HIS A 248 6.47 5.32 -20.95
CA HIS A 248 6.58 6.68 -20.44
C HIS A 248 5.21 7.23 -20.04
N SER A 249 4.57 6.59 -19.07
CA SER A 249 3.27 6.99 -18.53
C SER A 249 3.40 7.64 -17.16
N PHE A 250 2.40 8.42 -16.77
CA PHE A 250 2.31 9.02 -15.44
C PHE A 250 2.35 7.97 -14.32
N ARG A 251 1.84 6.75 -14.60
CA ARG A 251 1.73 5.65 -13.65
C ARG A 251 2.85 4.62 -13.72
N ALA A 252 3.83 4.82 -14.60
CA ALA A 252 4.92 3.86 -14.80
C ALA A 252 5.68 3.54 -13.51
N VAL A 253 5.95 4.57 -12.69
CA VAL A 253 6.62 4.37 -11.40
C VAL A 253 5.79 3.54 -10.42
N LEU A 254 4.46 3.64 -10.46
CA LEU A 254 3.59 2.82 -9.59
C LEU A 254 3.62 1.35 -10.04
N CYS A 255 3.69 1.08 -11.34
CA CYS A 255 3.90 -0.28 -11.84
C CYS A 255 5.25 -0.84 -11.37
N VAL A 256 6.32 -0.04 -11.47
CA VAL A 256 7.66 -0.42 -10.97
C VAL A 256 7.64 -0.70 -9.47
N MET A 257 7.02 0.17 -8.67
CA MET A 257 6.88 -0.03 -7.23
C MET A 257 6.13 -1.32 -6.89
N LEU A 258 5.04 -1.64 -7.61
CA LEU A 258 4.29 -2.89 -7.41
C LEU A 258 5.12 -4.13 -7.77
N LEU A 259 5.85 -4.09 -8.88
CA LEU A 259 6.75 -5.18 -9.28
C LEU A 259 7.89 -5.37 -8.28
N LEU A 260 8.52 -4.27 -7.82
CA LEU A 260 9.53 -4.32 -6.77
C LEU A 260 8.94 -4.94 -5.50
N CYS A 261 7.78 -4.48 -5.03
CA CYS A 261 7.09 -5.07 -3.87
C CYS A 261 6.81 -6.57 -4.05
N TYR A 262 6.40 -6.98 -5.26
CA TYR A 262 6.17 -8.38 -5.57
C TYR A 262 7.45 -9.22 -5.46
N HIS A 263 8.54 -8.76 -6.08
CA HIS A 263 9.81 -9.47 -6.09
C HIS A 263 10.56 -9.42 -4.75
N THR A 264 10.41 -8.37 -3.95
CA THR A 264 11.23 -8.19 -2.72
C THR A 264 10.49 -8.48 -1.41
N PHE A 265 9.15 -8.52 -1.42
CA PHE A 265 8.33 -8.76 -0.24
C PHE A 265 7.33 -9.91 -0.43
N LEU A 266 6.43 -9.82 -1.40
CA LEU A 266 5.27 -10.73 -1.47
C LEU A 266 5.67 -12.18 -1.76
N THR A 267 6.63 -12.40 -2.65
CA THR A 267 7.14 -13.74 -2.96
C THR A 267 7.79 -14.42 -1.75
N PHE A 268 8.52 -13.65 -0.93
CA PHE A 268 9.14 -14.10 0.32
C PHE A 268 8.09 -14.44 1.38
N VAL A 269 7.16 -13.52 1.63
CA VAL A 269 6.07 -13.67 2.60
C VAL A 269 5.23 -14.91 2.32
N LEU A 270 4.83 -15.10 1.07
CA LEU A 270 3.96 -16.20 0.67
C LEU A 270 4.71 -17.53 0.51
N GLY A 271 6.03 -17.56 0.74
CA GLY A 271 6.85 -18.76 0.62
C GLY A 271 6.87 -19.35 -0.81
N THR A 272 6.59 -18.54 -1.83
CA THR A 272 6.43 -19.03 -3.22
C THR A 272 7.75 -19.33 -3.94
N GLY A 273 8.89 -19.18 -3.26
CA GLY A 273 10.21 -19.69 -3.63
C GLY A 273 10.90 -19.04 -4.84
N ASN A 274 10.16 -18.43 -5.76
CA ASN A 274 10.70 -17.90 -7.02
C ASN A 274 10.94 -16.39 -6.94
N VAL A 275 11.93 -15.97 -6.13
CA VAL A 275 12.38 -14.58 -6.08
C VAL A 275 13.26 -14.28 -7.29
N ASN A 276 12.78 -13.44 -8.21
CA ASN A 276 13.57 -12.96 -9.35
C ASN A 276 14.31 -11.67 -8.97
N ILE A 277 15.49 -11.81 -8.38
CA ILE A 277 16.34 -10.68 -7.95
C ILE A 277 16.83 -9.87 -9.15
N GLU A 278 17.18 -10.54 -10.25
CA GLU A 278 17.70 -9.90 -11.47
C GLU A 278 16.69 -8.91 -12.05
N GLU A 279 15.41 -9.29 -12.10
CA GLU A 279 14.37 -8.39 -12.60
C GLU A 279 14.15 -7.21 -11.64
N ALA A 280 14.19 -7.43 -10.32
CA ALA A 280 14.10 -6.35 -9.34
C ALA A 280 15.24 -5.33 -9.50
N GLU A 281 16.47 -5.79 -9.73
CA GLU A 281 17.62 -4.91 -9.99
C GLU A 281 17.48 -4.14 -11.30
N LYS A 282 17.03 -4.82 -12.36
CA LYS A 282 16.78 -4.23 -13.68
C LYS A 282 15.73 -3.13 -13.61
N LEU A 283 14.64 -3.36 -12.87
CA LEU A 283 13.58 -2.38 -12.63
C LEU A 283 14.09 -1.17 -11.82
N LEU A 284 14.91 -1.40 -10.81
CA LEU A 284 15.36 -0.35 -9.88
C LEU A 284 16.46 0.54 -10.46
N LYS A 285 17.38 -0.02 -11.25
CA LYS A 285 18.60 0.67 -11.73
C LYS A 285 18.33 2.02 -12.43
N PRO A 286 17.36 2.16 -13.34
CA PRO A 286 17.05 3.46 -13.96
C PRO A 286 16.63 4.52 -12.94
N TYR A 287 15.91 4.12 -11.89
CA TYR A 287 15.42 5.03 -10.86
C TYR A 287 16.51 5.44 -9.88
N LEU A 288 17.46 4.56 -9.55
CA LEU A 288 18.65 4.96 -8.78
C LEU A 288 19.53 5.96 -9.55
N ASN A 289 19.62 5.82 -10.87
CA ASN A 289 20.35 6.78 -11.71
C ASN A 289 19.64 8.14 -11.78
N ARG A 290 18.30 8.14 -11.90
CA ARG A 290 17.51 9.37 -12.01
C ARG A 290 17.30 10.07 -10.66
N TYR A 291 17.15 9.30 -9.58
CA TYR A 291 16.86 9.76 -8.23
C TYR A 291 17.86 9.15 -7.23
N PRO A 292 19.15 9.52 -7.29
CA PRO A 292 20.20 8.87 -6.49
C PRO A 292 20.02 9.02 -4.97
N LYS A 293 19.24 10.00 -4.54
CA LYS A 293 18.87 10.21 -3.13
C LYS A 293 17.39 9.92 -2.84
N GLY A 294 16.63 9.37 -3.79
CA GLY A 294 15.21 9.08 -3.56
C GLY A 294 15.05 7.99 -2.51
N ALA A 295 14.42 8.31 -1.37
CA ALA A 295 14.34 7.41 -0.21
C ALA A 295 13.66 6.07 -0.58
N ILE A 296 12.61 6.11 -1.40
CA ILE A 296 11.91 4.91 -1.88
C ILE A 296 12.87 3.95 -2.60
N PHE A 297 13.72 4.48 -3.48
CA PHE A 297 14.61 3.67 -4.30
C PHE A 297 15.82 3.18 -3.52
N LEU A 298 16.36 4.00 -2.60
CA LEU A 298 17.41 3.57 -1.67
C LEU A 298 16.93 2.44 -0.75
N PHE A 299 15.70 2.53 -0.25
CA PHE A 299 15.08 1.46 0.54
C PHE A 299 14.99 0.14 -0.25
N PHE A 300 14.50 0.17 -1.50
CA PHE A 300 14.48 -1.03 -2.35
C PHE A 300 15.88 -1.54 -2.68
N ALA A 301 16.88 -0.66 -2.84
CA ALA A 301 18.27 -1.07 -3.05
C ALA A 301 18.80 -1.85 -1.85
N GLY A 302 18.60 -1.34 -0.63
CA GLY A 302 18.98 -2.05 0.60
C GLY A 302 18.24 -3.38 0.74
N ARG A 303 16.95 -3.42 0.39
CA ARG A 303 16.15 -4.65 0.45
C ARG A 303 16.67 -5.72 -0.53
N ILE A 304 17.05 -5.34 -1.74
CA ILE A 304 17.65 -6.27 -2.71
C ILE A 304 18.98 -6.84 -2.19
N GLU A 305 19.86 -5.99 -1.65
CA GLU A 305 21.13 -6.46 -1.06
C GLU A 305 20.90 -7.40 0.13
N ALA A 306 19.88 -7.13 0.95
CA ALA A 306 19.53 -8.00 2.07
C ALA A 306 19.07 -9.39 1.59
N ILE A 307 18.25 -9.44 0.53
CA ILE A 307 17.79 -10.70 -0.08
C ILE A 307 18.95 -11.46 -0.73
N LYS A 308 19.93 -10.76 -1.31
CA LYS A 308 21.18 -11.35 -1.83
C LYS A 308 22.09 -11.93 -0.73
N GLY A 309 21.84 -11.60 0.54
CA GLY A 309 22.71 -11.95 1.65
C GLY A 309 23.92 -11.00 1.81
N ASN A 310 23.97 -9.91 1.06
CA ASN A 310 25.01 -8.88 1.15
C ASN A 310 24.69 -7.92 2.30
N ILE A 311 24.70 -8.43 3.54
CA ILE A 311 24.13 -7.71 4.70
C ILE A 311 24.84 -6.39 4.99
N ASP A 312 26.17 -6.30 4.81
CA ASP A 312 26.90 -5.04 5.02
C ASP A 312 26.52 -3.96 4.00
N ALA A 313 26.33 -4.34 2.73
CA ALA A 313 25.87 -3.43 1.70
C ALA A 313 24.42 -2.98 1.98
N ALA A 314 23.56 -3.90 2.42
CA ALA A 314 22.19 -3.57 2.83
C ALA A 314 22.15 -2.54 3.96
N ILE A 315 22.95 -2.73 5.02
CA ILE A 315 23.06 -1.77 6.14
C ILE A 315 23.42 -0.38 5.61
N GLN A 316 24.49 -0.28 4.79
CA GLN A 316 24.92 0.98 4.21
C GLN A 316 23.79 1.66 3.42
N ARG A 317 23.04 0.91 2.60
CA ARG A 317 21.92 1.47 1.81
C ARG A 317 20.77 1.97 2.68
N PHE A 318 20.44 1.26 3.75
CA PHE A 318 19.39 1.69 4.68
C PHE A 318 19.80 2.94 5.47
N GLU A 319 21.07 3.05 5.86
CA GLU A 319 21.63 4.25 6.47
C GLU A 319 21.62 5.44 5.49
N GLU A 320 22.07 5.25 4.25
CA GLU A 320 21.96 6.25 3.16
C GLU A 320 20.51 6.73 2.97
N CYS A 321 19.54 5.81 3.02
CA CYS A 321 18.12 6.13 2.92
C CYS A 321 17.63 7.01 4.09
N CYS A 322 18.08 6.71 5.32
CA CYS A 322 17.79 7.54 6.49
C CYS A 322 18.38 8.95 6.38
N GLU A 323 19.59 9.07 5.84
CA GLU A 323 20.27 10.35 5.66
C GLU A 323 19.64 11.20 4.54
N ALA A 324 19.03 10.56 3.54
CA ALA A 324 18.52 11.23 2.35
C ALA A 324 17.36 12.21 2.58
N GLN A 325 16.62 12.08 3.68
CA GLN A 325 15.51 12.96 4.03
C GLN A 325 15.21 12.93 5.54
N GLN A 326 14.64 13.99 6.10
CA GLN A 326 14.27 14.09 7.53
C GLN A 326 12.80 14.46 7.76
N HIS A 327 12.02 14.64 6.68
CA HIS A 327 10.64 15.11 6.77
C HIS A 327 9.67 13.98 7.16
N TRP A 328 9.84 12.81 6.57
CA TRP A 328 8.97 11.65 6.72
C TRP A 328 9.71 10.54 7.47
N LYS A 329 9.67 10.60 8.80
CA LYS A 329 10.31 9.60 9.69
C LYS A 329 9.86 8.17 9.44
N GLN A 330 8.74 7.97 8.78
CA GLN A 330 8.19 6.65 8.46
C GLN A 330 9.09 5.88 7.48
N PHE A 331 9.77 6.57 6.56
CA PHE A 331 10.82 5.95 5.75
C PHE A 331 12.00 5.49 6.61
N HIS A 332 12.35 6.25 7.65
CA HIS A 332 13.36 5.81 8.62
C HIS A 332 12.88 4.58 9.39
N HIS A 333 11.62 4.55 9.83
CA HIS A 333 11.06 3.38 10.52
C HIS A 333 11.08 2.12 9.66
N MET A 334 10.82 2.23 8.34
CA MET A 334 11.00 1.12 7.41
C MET A 334 12.46 0.66 7.35
N CYS A 335 13.41 1.60 7.29
CA CYS A 335 14.83 1.27 7.29
C CYS A 335 15.29 0.66 8.63
N TYR A 336 14.81 1.17 9.76
CA TYR A 336 15.10 0.64 11.10
C TYR A 336 14.61 -0.79 11.26
N TRP A 337 13.46 -1.13 10.67
CA TRP A 337 12.96 -2.50 10.62
C TRP A 337 13.93 -3.43 9.87
N GLU A 338 14.38 -3.03 8.69
CA GLU A 338 15.33 -3.85 7.93
C GLU A 338 16.72 -3.89 8.58
N LEU A 339 17.20 -2.79 9.17
CA LEU A 339 18.45 -2.73 9.93
C LEU A 339 18.41 -3.64 11.14
N MET A 340 17.29 -3.66 11.88
CA MET A 340 17.08 -4.61 12.98
C MET A 340 17.32 -6.05 12.52
N TRP A 341 16.76 -6.46 11.38
CA TRP A 341 16.98 -7.79 10.81
C TRP A 341 18.40 -8.00 10.30
N CYS A 342 19.00 -7.02 9.64
CA CYS A 342 20.41 -7.10 9.19
C CYS A 342 21.37 -7.36 10.36
N PHE A 343 21.22 -6.61 11.46
CA PHE A 343 22.02 -6.82 12.67
C PHE A 343 21.72 -8.15 13.36
N THR A 344 20.47 -8.62 13.26
CA THR A 344 20.07 -9.96 13.73
C THR A 344 20.80 -11.05 12.95
N TYR A 345 20.84 -10.97 11.63
CA TYR A 345 21.55 -11.94 10.79
C TYR A 345 23.06 -11.96 11.06
N LYS A 346 23.65 -10.82 11.45
CA LYS A 346 25.05 -10.72 11.88
C LYS A 346 25.30 -11.17 13.33
N GLY A 347 24.27 -11.50 14.10
CA GLY A 347 24.39 -11.80 15.53
C GLY A 347 24.77 -10.60 16.39
N GLN A 348 24.59 -9.36 15.90
CA GLN A 348 24.89 -8.13 16.63
C GLN A 348 23.69 -7.70 17.49
N TRP A 349 23.42 -8.48 18.54
CA TRP A 349 22.20 -8.37 19.35
C TRP A 349 21.97 -6.99 19.97
N LYS A 350 23.04 -6.27 20.36
CA LYS A 350 22.94 -4.91 20.92
C LYS A 350 22.38 -3.89 19.93
N MET A 351 22.80 -3.97 18.67
CA MET A 351 22.28 -3.10 17.61
C MET A 351 20.86 -3.49 17.21
N ALA A 352 20.58 -4.80 17.07
CA ALA A 352 19.24 -5.29 16.80
C ALA A 352 18.24 -4.84 17.89
N TYR A 353 18.64 -4.95 19.16
CA TYR A 353 17.89 -4.45 20.31
C TYR A 353 17.64 -2.94 20.22
N PHE A 354 18.66 -2.14 19.90
CA PHE A 354 18.54 -0.70 19.77
C PHE A 354 17.46 -0.30 18.76
N TYR A 355 17.45 -0.89 17.56
CA TYR A 355 16.42 -0.60 16.56
C TYR A 355 15.03 -1.11 16.98
N ALA A 356 14.94 -2.28 17.63
CA ALA A 356 13.67 -2.77 18.17
C ALA A 356 13.09 -1.84 19.24
N ASP A 357 13.94 -1.32 20.14
CA ASP A 357 13.56 -0.35 21.15
C ASP A 357 13.10 0.98 20.53
N LEU A 358 13.87 1.51 19.57
CA LEU A 358 13.53 2.73 18.84
C LEU A 358 12.16 2.61 18.14
N LEU A 359 11.94 1.50 17.43
CA LEU A 359 10.64 1.20 16.81
C LEU A 359 9.52 1.07 17.84
N SER A 360 9.75 0.41 18.97
CA SER A 360 8.73 0.26 20.02
C SER A 360 8.27 1.60 20.61
N LYS A 361 9.17 2.59 20.66
CA LYS A 361 8.93 3.94 21.19
C LYS A 361 8.29 4.86 20.16
N GLU A 362 8.83 4.88 18.94
CA GLU A 362 8.45 5.87 17.94
C GLU A 362 7.32 5.43 17.01
N ASN A 363 7.23 4.14 16.73
CA ASN A 363 6.29 3.60 15.77
C ASN A 363 4.94 3.29 16.45
N SER A 364 3.85 3.74 15.84
CA SER A 364 2.48 3.51 16.33
C SER A 364 1.96 2.10 16.03
N TRP A 365 2.63 1.36 15.15
CA TRP A 365 2.22 0.07 14.58
C TRP A 365 2.96 -1.08 15.22
N SER A 366 2.38 -2.29 15.21
CA SER A 366 3.08 -3.53 15.57
C SER A 366 3.89 -3.47 16.88
N LYS A 367 3.45 -2.68 17.87
CA LYS A 367 4.20 -2.49 19.14
C LYS A 367 4.48 -3.80 19.85
N ALA A 368 3.51 -4.72 19.83
CA ALA A 368 3.67 -6.06 20.35
C ALA A 368 4.84 -6.81 19.68
N THR A 369 4.98 -6.68 18.35
CA THR A 369 6.09 -7.26 17.59
C THR A 369 7.42 -6.65 18.03
N TYR A 370 7.53 -5.31 18.10
CA TYR A 370 8.80 -4.68 18.46
C TYR A 370 9.23 -5.01 19.89
N ILE A 371 8.28 -5.07 20.83
CA ILE A 371 8.56 -5.44 22.23
C ILE A 371 8.94 -6.91 22.34
N TYR A 372 8.27 -7.79 21.59
CA TYR A 372 8.65 -9.19 21.50
C TYR A 372 10.07 -9.36 20.95
N MET A 373 10.41 -8.67 19.85
CA MET A 373 11.77 -8.71 19.28
C MET A 373 12.80 -8.15 20.25
N LYS A 374 12.48 -7.06 20.96
CA LYS A 374 13.34 -6.47 22.01
C LYS A 374 13.64 -7.50 23.11
N ALA A 375 12.63 -8.22 23.61
CA ALA A 375 12.79 -9.29 24.58
C ALA A 375 13.63 -10.46 24.04
N ALA A 376 13.39 -10.85 22.78
CA ALA A 376 14.13 -11.91 22.11
C ALA A 376 15.62 -11.56 21.99
N TYR A 377 15.96 -10.36 21.54
CA TYR A 377 17.35 -9.93 21.46
C TYR A 377 18.02 -9.81 22.83
N LEU A 378 17.31 -9.31 23.84
CA LEU A 378 17.84 -9.24 25.21
C LEU A 378 18.18 -10.63 25.76
N SER A 379 17.38 -11.65 25.42
CA SER A 379 17.63 -13.04 25.80
C SER A 379 18.88 -13.65 25.14
N MET A 380 19.37 -13.05 24.05
CA MET A 380 20.60 -13.48 23.38
C MET A 380 21.87 -12.88 23.99
N PHE A 381 21.75 -11.97 24.96
CA PHE A 381 22.89 -11.35 25.62
C PHE A 381 23.58 -12.34 26.57
N GLY A 382 24.90 -12.24 26.68
CA GLY A 382 25.66 -13.02 27.65
C GLY A 382 25.31 -12.62 29.09
N LYS A 383 25.58 -13.51 30.07
CA LYS A 383 25.33 -13.23 31.49
C LYS A 383 26.07 -11.99 32.01
N GLU A 384 27.22 -11.69 31.42
CA GLU A 384 28.08 -10.56 31.75
C GLU A 384 27.84 -9.33 30.85
N ASP A 385 26.95 -9.44 29.84
CA ASP A 385 26.64 -8.30 29.00
C ASP A 385 25.81 -7.28 29.78
N TYR A 386 26.22 -6.02 29.72
CA TYR A 386 25.43 -4.92 30.24
C TYR A 386 24.06 -4.88 29.53
N LYS A 387 22.98 -5.00 30.32
CA LYS A 387 21.61 -4.86 29.83
C LYS A 387 21.29 -3.37 29.63
N PRO A 388 21.10 -2.90 28.38
CA PRO A 388 20.78 -1.51 28.11
C PRO A 388 19.41 -1.14 28.70
N PHE A 389 19.34 0.03 29.34
CA PHE A 389 18.12 0.66 29.89
C PHE A 389 17.42 -0.07 31.05
N GLY A 390 18.03 -1.12 31.62
CA GLY A 390 17.48 -1.83 32.79
C GLY A 390 16.22 -2.64 32.50
N ASP A 391 15.93 -2.90 31.23
CA ASP A 391 14.81 -3.76 30.82
C ASP A 391 15.04 -5.22 31.25
N ASP A 392 13.96 -5.92 31.57
CA ASP A 392 13.95 -7.35 31.92
C ASP A 392 13.24 -8.17 30.82
N GLU A 393 13.92 -9.19 30.29
CA GLU A 393 13.36 -9.99 29.18
C GLU A 393 12.06 -10.73 29.55
N VAL A 394 11.91 -11.18 30.80
CA VAL A 394 10.72 -11.92 31.24
C VAL A 394 9.52 -10.98 31.34
N GLU A 395 9.71 -9.78 31.88
CA GLU A 395 8.68 -8.74 31.91
C GLU A 395 8.27 -8.33 30.49
N LEU A 396 9.23 -8.12 29.60
CA LEU A 396 8.96 -7.76 28.21
C LEU A 396 8.21 -8.87 27.47
N PHE A 397 8.53 -10.15 27.67
CA PHE A 397 7.76 -11.25 27.05
C PHE A 397 6.33 -11.38 27.57
N ARG A 398 6.07 -10.97 28.82
CA ARG A 398 4.72 -10.98 29.41
C ARG A 398 3.83 -9.84 28.90
N TRP A 399 4.42 -8.80 28.35
CA TRP A 399 3.71 -7.60 27.89
C TRP A 399 2.89 -7.82 26.58
N PRO A 400 3.41 -8.50 25.53
CA PRO A 400 2.67 -8.82 24.30
C PRO A 400 1.42 -9.68 24.48
N THR A 401 1.34 -10.50 25.53
CA THR A 401 0.19 -11.39 25.80
C THR A 401 -1.11 -10.61 25.98
N VAL A 402 -1.04 -9.32 26.29
CA VAL A 402 -2.18 -8.39 26.45
C VAL A 402 -2.60 -7.74 25.11
N LEU A 403 -1.81 -7.89 24.03
CA LEU A 403 -1.94 -7.13 22.78
C LEU A 403 -2.17 -7.96 21.50
N LEU A 404 -2.50 -9.25 21.63
CA LEU A 404 -2.67 -10.22 20.54
C LEU A 404 -3.64 -9.79 19.40
N GLY A 405 -4.38 -8.68 19.53
CA GLY A 405 -5.17 -8.08 18.45
C GLY A 405 -4.43 -7.19 17.45
N THR A 406 -3.15 -6.85 17.67
CA THR A 406 -2.43 -5.82 16.88
C THR A 406 -1.44 -6.34 15.83
N CYS A 407 -1.28 -7.65 15.69
CA CYS A 407 -0.28 -8.25 14.80
C CYS A 407 -0.63 -8.22 13.30
N TYR A 408 -1.47 -7.33 12.77
CA TYR A 408 -1.96 -7.49 11.39
C TYR A 408 -0.89 -7.36 10.30
N ILE A 409 0.18 -6.59 10.52
CA ILE A 409 1.26 -6.42 9.52
C ILE A 409 2.34 -7.50 9.70
N ALA A 410 2.66 -7.86 10.95
CA ALA A 410 3.59 -8.95 11.25
C ALA A 410 2.99 -10.35 10.96
N TYR A 411 1.68 -10.54 11.13
CA TYR A 411 1.01 -11.82 10.84
C TYR A 411 0.96 -12.10 9.33
N CYS A 412 0.79 -11.06 8.51
CA CYS A 412 0.98 -11.17 7.07
C CYS A 412 2.44 -11.42 6.68
N LEU A 413 3.44 -11.01 7.47
CA LEU A 413 4.87 -11.23 7.15
C LEU A 413 5.48 -12.50 7.77
N ILE A 414 4.86 -13.09 8.79
CA ILE A 414 5.47 -14.15 9.63
C ILE A 414 4.67 -15.46 9.60
N CYS A 415 3.38 -15.48 9.23
CA CYS A 415 2.53 -16.67 9.38
C CYS A 415 1.90 -17.17 8.07
N THR A 416 2.72 -17.57 7.09
CA THR A 416 2.32 -18.54 6.05
C THR A 416 3.45 -19.53 5.75
N SER A 417 3.82 -20.35 6.75
CA SER A 417 4.64 -21.55 6.52
C SER A 417 4.44 -22.60 7.62
N HIS A 418 3.20 -23.04 7.79
CA HIS A 418 2.92 -24.35 8.41
C HIS A 418 1.72 -25.01 7.71
N GLN A 419 1.99 -25.61 6.55
CA GLN A 419 1.31 -26.88 6.24
C GLN A 419 2.24 -27.99 6.74
N PRO A 420 1.83 -28.82 7.70
CA PRO A 420 2.58 -30.03 8.01
C PRO A 420 2.53 -30.93 6.76
N SER A 421 3.70 -31.25 6.21
CA SER A 421 3.86 -32.37 5.29
C SER A 421 3.62 -33.65 6.08
N GLU A 422 2.64 -34.45 5.63
CA GLU A 422 2.48 -35.86 6.02
C GLU A 422 3.67 -36.71 5.59
#